data_AF-A0A2D8N503-F1
#
_entry.id   AF-A0A2D8N503-F1
#
_cell.length_a   1.000
_cell.length_b   1.000
_cell.length_c   1.000
_cell.angle_alpha   90.00
_cell.angle_beta   90.00
_cell.angle_gamma   90.00
#
_symmetry.space_group_name_H-M   'P 1'
#
loop_
_entity.id
_entity.type
_entity.pdbx_description
1 polymer ?
#
loop_
_entity_poly.entity_id
_entity_poly.type
_entity_poly.pdbx_seq_one_letter_code
_entity_poly.pdbx_strand_id
1 'polypeptide(L)'
;LKDIVIRYIELAGDATRQGLFSDAELMIERAQFVDEDHPAITQARIDLQEEINSGDLFFKLDDREFARRSEIARDQLKDIARQAEKHNAFFLITAPNDDLARWMFSVMREAVEGYRLRGNIELTVRTSIRLRITRN
;
A
#
# COMPACT_ATOMS: atom_id res chain seq x y z
N LEU A 1 -20.07 -8.50 -20.70
CA LEU A 1 -19.82 -7.04 -20.51
C LEU A 1 -19.85 -6.67 -19.03
N LYS A 2 -20.89 -7.01 -18.26
CA LYS A 2 -20.89 -6.78 -16.80
C LYS A 2 -19.67 -7.38 -16.08
N ASP A 3 -19.22 -8.57 -16.48
CA ASP A 3 -18.06 -9.21 -15.84
C ASP A 3 -16.73 -8.47 -16.06
N ILE A 4 -16.56 -7.77 -17.20
CA ILE A 4 -15.32 -7.02 -17.46
C ILE A 4 -15.31 -5.68 -16.70
N VAL A 5 -16.48 -5.06 -16.53
CA VAL A 5 -16.63 -3.85 -15.70
C VAL A 5 -16.24 -4.18 -14.26
N ILE A 6 -16.82 -5.23 -13.68
CA ILE A 6 -16.48 -5.65 -12.31
C ILE A 6 -14.99 -5.96 -12.18
N ARG A 7 -14.39 -6.64 -13.17
CA ARG A 7 -12.96 -6.92 -13.16
C ARG A 7 -12.11 -5.65 -13.12
N TYR A 8 -12.47 -4.62 -13.88
CA TYR A 8 -11.75 -3.35 -13.83
C TYR A 8 -11.93 -2.64 -12.48
N ILE A 9 -13.12 -2.71 -11.88
CA ILE A 9 -13.36 -2.15 -10.54
C ILE A 9 -12.54 -2.87 -9.47
N GLU A 10 -12.43 -4.20 -9.53
CA GLU A 10 -11.55 -4.98 -8.63
C GLU A 10 -10.10 -4.52 -8.74
N LEU A 11 -9.58 -4.43 -9.97
CA LEU A 11 -8.21 -3.99 -10.23
C LEU A 11 -7.99 -2.54 -9.77
N ALA A 12 -8.98 -1.66 -9.95
CA ALA A 12 -8.93 -0.30 -9.44
C ALA A 12 -8.83 -0.28 -7.91
N GLY A 13 -9.67 -1.05 -7.22
CA GLY A 13 -9.64 -1.16 -5.76
C GLY A 13 -8.29 -1.68 -5.24
N ASP A 14 -7.73 -2.70 -5.89
CA ASP A 14 -6.41 -3.24 -5.54
C ASP A 14 -5.30 -2.19 -5.72
N ALA A 15 -5.33 -1.45 -6.83
CA ALA A 15 -4.38 -0.38 -7.12
C ALA A 15 -4.52 0.79 -6.12
N THR A 16 -5.75 1.22 -5.80
CA THR A 16 -6.04 2.24 -4.79
C THR A 16 -5.43 1.87 -3.45
N ARG A 17 -5.69 0.66 -2.94
CA ARG A 17 -5.15 0.21 -1.64
C ARG A 17 -3.61 0.17 -1.61
N GLN A 18 -2.99 -0.06 -2.76
CA GLN A 18 -1.54 -0.09 -2.95
C GLN A 18 -0.92 1.31 -3.18
N GLY A 19 -1.73 2.37 -3.25
CA GLY A 19 -1.24 3.72 -3.57
C GLY A 19 -0.87 3.93 -5.04
N LEU A 20 -1.27 3.00 -5.93
CA LEU A 20 -1.05 3.07 -7.37
C LEU A 20 -2.18 3.89 -8.02
N PHE A 21 -2.32 5.15 -7.62
CA PHE A 21 -3.49 5.97 -7.95
C PHE A 21 -3.70 6.17 -9.45
N SER A 22 -2.63 6.35 -10.22
CA SER A 22 -2.72 6.45 -11.69
C SER A 22 -3.20 5.15 -12.34
N ASP A 23 -2.76 3.99 -11.82
CA ASP A 23 -3.24 2.70 -12.32
C ASP A 23 -4.72 2.49 -11.95
N ALA A 24 -5.13 2.91 -10.75
CA ALA A 24 -6.51 2.85 -10.31
C ALA A 24 -7.43 3.70 -11.18
N GLU A 25 -7.03 4.95 -11.46
CA GLU A 25 -7.77 5.86 -12.33
C GLU A 25 -7.94 5.28 -13.74
N LEU A 26 -6.86 4.76 -14.33
CA LEU A 26 -6.91 4.09 -15.64
C LEU A 26 -7.88 2.90 -15.66
N MET A 27 -7.94 2.09 -14.59
CA MET A 27 -8.90 0.98 -14.52
C MET A 27 -10.35 1.47 -14.41
N ILE A 28 -10.60 2.53 -13.63
CA ILE A 28 -11.93 3.15 -13.53
C ILE A 28 -12.37 3.72 -14.89
N GLU A 29 -11.48 4.39 -15.62
CA GLU A 29 -11.76 4.90 -16.97
C GLU A 29 -12.11 3.77 -17.95
N ARG A 30 -11.40 2.64 -17.88
CA ARG A 30 -11.71 1.45 -18.70
C ARG A 30 -13.06 0.84 -18.35
N ALA A 31 -13.43 0.81 -17.06
CA ALA A 31 -14.75 0.38 -16.63
C ALA A 31 -15.84 1.29 -17.21
N GLN A 32 -15.64 2.62 -17.14
CA GLN A 32 -16.57 3.62 -17.66
C GLN A 32 -16.74 3.56 -19.17
N PHE A 33 -15.67 3.25 -19.91
CA PHE A 33 -15.77 3.06 -21.36
C PHE A 33 -16.66 1.86 -21.73
N VAL A 34 -16.74 0.83 -20.88
CA VAL A 34 -17.54 -0.37 -21.14
C VAL A 34 -19.01 -0.18 -20.73
N ASP A 35 -19.25 0.46 -19.58
CA ASP A 35 -20.58 0.73 -19.05
C ASP A 35 -20.54 2.04 -18.23
N GLU A 36 -20.92 3.15 -18.86
CA GLU A 36 -20.74 4.50 -18.31
C GLU A 36 -21.49 4.72 -16.99
N ASP A 37 -22.69 4.16 -16.88
CA ASP A 37 -23.62 4.40 -15.77
C ASP A 37 -23.53 3.34 -14.66
N HIS A 38 -22.53 2.45 -14.72
CA HIS A 38 -22.43 1.39 -13.72
C HIS A 38 -22.14 1.96 -12.32
N PRO A 39 -22.99 1.70 -11.30
CA PRO A 39 -22.89 2.37 -10.00
C PRO A 39 -21.57 2.12 -9.26
N ALA A 40 -20.93 0.96 -9.51
CA ALA A 40 -19.63 0.63 -8.93
C ALA A 40 -18.50 1.58 -9.36
N ILE A 41 -18.62 2.26 -10.52
CA ILE A 41 -17.66 3.27 -10.97
C ILE A 41 -17.67 4.47 -10.04
N THR A 42 -18.87 4.95 -9.68
CA THR A 42 -19.03 6.09 -8.77
C THR A 42 -18.41 5.77 -7.41
N GLN A 43 -18.68 4.58 -6.87
CA GLN A 43 -18.08 4.17 -5.60
C GLN A 43 -16.56 4.07 -5.70
N ALA A 44 -16.02 3.45 -6.77
CA ALA A 44 -14.57 3.33 -6.94
C ALA A 44 -13.87 4.69 -7.05
N ARG A 45 -14.51 5.72 -7.65
CA ARG A 45 -13.98 7.09 -7.69
C ARG A 45 -13.97 7.74 -6.31
N ILE A 46 -15.03 7.54 -5.52
CA ILE A 46 -15.09 8.02 -4.13
C ILE A 46 -13.96 7.39 -3.32
N ASP A 47 -13.84 6.06 -3.35
CA ASP A 47 -12.82 5.31 -2.61
C ASP A 47 -11.39 5.76 -3.01
N LEU A 48 -11.14 5.94 -4.31
CA LEU A 48 -9.86 6.46 -4.81
C LEU A 48 -9.57 7.86 -4.26
N GLN A 49 -10.56 8.75 -4.30
CA GLN A 49 -10.37 10.12 -3.86
C GLN A 49 -10.19 10.23 -2.35
N GLU A 50 -10.90 9.42 -1.57
CA GLU A 50 -10.69 9.29 -0.13
C GLU A 50 -9.29 8.78 0.19
N GLU A 51 -8.80 7.80 -0.56
CA GLU A 51 -7.47 7.23 -0.38
C GLU A 51 -6.36 8.21 -0.76
N ILE A 52 -6.50 8.95 -1.87
CA ILE A 52 -5.60 10.06 -2.24
C ILE A 52 -5.58 11.12 -1.12
N ASN A 53 -6.75 11.40 -0.57
CA ASN A 53 -6.92 12.40 0.48
C ASN A 53 -6.61 11.87 1.87
N SER A 54 -6.19 10.61 2.06
CA SER A 54 -5.87 10.04 3.38
C SER A 54 -4.67 10.75 4.02
N GLY A 55 -3.71 11.17 3.18
CA GLY A 55 -2.41 11.64 3.63
C GLY A 55 -1.48 10.50 4.06
N ASP A 56 -1.85 9.26 3.76
CA ASP A 56 -1.02 8.09 4.01
C ASP A 56 0.26 8.14 3.19
N LEU A 57 1.33 7.58 3.77
CA LEU A 57 2.62 7.49 3.09
C LEU A 57 2.76 6.10 2.45
N PHE A 58 3.07 6.09 1.15
CA PHE A 58 3.26 4.87 0.38
C PHE A 58 4.71 4.74 -0.05
N PHE A 59 5.33 3.62 0.33
CA PHE A 59 6.71 3.30 0.01
C PHE A 59 6.73 2.07 -0.90
N LYS A 60 6.99 2.31 -2.19
CA LYS A 60 7.31 1.24 -3.14
C LYS A 60 8.77 0.85 -2.93
N LEU A 61 9.01 -0.45 -2.76
CA LEU A 61 10.33 -0.98 -2.41
C LEU A 61 10.91 -1.73 -3.61
N ASP A 62 12.23 -1.69 -3.76
CA ASP A 62 12.91 -2.47 -4.80
C ASP A 62 12.97 -3.95 -4.38
N ASP A 63 12.21 -4.80 -5.06
CA ASP A 63 12.12 -6.22 -4.74
C ASP A 63 13.49 -6.92 -4.72
N ARG A 64 14.46 -6.48 -5.55
CA ARG A 64 15.81 -7.07 -5.58
C ARG A 64 16.61 -6.69 -4.34
N GLU A 65 16.53 -5.43 -3.91
CA GLU A 65 17.18 -4.93 -2.69
C GLU A 65 16.65 -5.63 -1.44
N PHE A 66 15.32 -5.83 -1.39
CA PHE A 66 14.66 -6.46 -0.26
C PHE A 66 14.87 -7.97 -0.25
N ALA A 67 14.85 -8.64 -1.41
CA ALA A 67 15.18 -10.07 -1.50
C ALA A 67 16.61 -10.36 -1.04
N ARG A 68 17.57 -9.47 -1.37
CA ARG A 68 18.97 -9.62 -0.94
C ARG A 68 19.27 -9.03 0.45
N ARG A 69 18.27 -8.44 1.11
CA ARG A 69 18.38 -7.81 2.44
C ARG A 69 19.56 -6.83 2.54
N SER A 70 19.72 -6.02 1.49
CA SER A 70 20.85 -5.10 1.33
C SER A 70 20.89 -4.03 2.43
N GLU A 71 22.04 -3.35 2.58
CA GLU A 71 22.13 -2.22 3.51
C GLU A 71 21.20 -1.07 3.11
N ILE A 72 21.04 -0.83 1.80
CA ILE A 72 20.09 0.16 1.27
C ILE A 72 18.66 -0.16 1.73
N ALA A 73 18.23 -1.43 1.63
CA ALA A 73 16.91 -1.85 2.10
C ALA A 73 16.77 -1.69 3.62
N ARG A 74 17.83 -2.00 4.39
CA ARG A 74 17.83 -1.83 5.85
C ARG A 74 17.70 -0.37 6.25
N ASP A 75 18.44 0.52 5.62
CA ASP A 75 18.40 1.96 5.90
C ASP A 75 17.04 2.55 5.55
N GLN A 76 16.47 2.15 4.40
CA GLN A 76 15.11 2.55 4.03
C GLN A 76 14.07 2.08 5.07
N LEU A 77 14.18 0.85 5.58
CA LEU A 77 13.29 0.35 6.64
C LEU A 77 13.43 1.15 7.95
N LYS A 78 14.66 1.51 8.35
CA LYS A 78 14.92 2.33 9.53
C LYS A 78 14.26 3.71 9.39
N ASP A 79 14.37 4.33 8.22
CA ASP A 79 13.79 5.64 7.96
C ASP A 79 12.25 5.61 7.91
N ILE A 80 11.67 4.56 7.32
CA ILE A 80 10.22 4.32 7.36
C ILE A 80 9.73 4.12 8.79
N ALA A 81 10.46 3.36 9.62
CA ALA A 81 10.09 3.13 11.02
C ALA A 81 10.07 4.44 11.84
N ARG A 82 11.07 5.30 11.65
CA ARG A 82 11.11 6.63 12.29
C ARG A 82 9.95 7.52 11.84
N GLN A 83 9.54 7.43 10.58
CA GLN A 83 8.34 8.12 10.10
C GLN A 83 7.08 7.55 10.76
N ALA A 84 6.98 6.22 10.90
CA ALA A 84 5.85 5.59 11.57
C ALA A 84 5.72 6.03 13.04
N GLU A 85 6.84 6.14 13.75
CA GLU A 85 6.89 6.68 15.11
C GLU A 85 6.47 8.16 15.15
N LYS A 86 7.12 9.00 14.34
CA LYS A 86 6.85 10.45 14.28
C LYS A 86 5.37 10.77 14.03
N HIS A 87 4.71 9.99 13.17
CA HIS A 87 3.33 10.20 12.79
C HIS A 87 2.33 9.36 13.60
N ASN A 88 2.80 8.59 14.61
CA ASN A 88 2.00 7.61 15.35
C ASN A 88 1.19 6.68 14.41
N ALA A 89 1.77 6.33 13.27
CA ALA A 89 1.08 5.70 12.16
C ALA A 89 0.93 4.19 12.36
N PHE A 90 -0.13 3.62 11.78
CA PHE A 90 -0.26 2.18 11.62
C PHE A 90 0.41 1.74 10.32
N PHE A 91 1.32 0.77 10.37
CA PHE A 91 1.94 0.26 9.16
C PHE A 91 1.13 -0.88 8.51
N LEU A 92 1.28 -1.04 7.21
CA LEU A 92 0.97 -2.27 6.47
C LEU A 92 2.22 -2.65 5.68
N ILE A 93 2.82 -3.79 6.01
CA ILE A 93 3.91 -4.38 5.23
C ILE A 93 3.27 -5.33 4.21
N THR A 94 3.61 -5.16 2.94
CA THR A 94 3.24 -6.09 1.89
C THR A 94 4.51 -6.76 1.37
N ALA A 95 4.53 -8.09 1.31
CA ALA A 95 5.69 -8.85 0.87
C ALA A 95 5.31 -10.19 0.19
N PRO A 96 6.18 -10.75 -0.67
CA PRO A 96 5.94 -12.04 -1.35
C PRO A 96 5.92 -13.27 -0.44
N ASN A 97 6.47 -13.19 0.76
CA ASN A 97 6.47 -14.30 1.72
C ASN A 97 6.65 -13.80 3.15
N ASP A 98 6.29 -14.67 4.10
CA ASP A 98 6.35 -14.39 5.54
C ASP A 98 7.79 -14.15 6.02
N ASP A 99 8.78 -14.86 5.47
CA ASP A 99 10.19 -14.69 5.85
C ASP A 99 10.70 -13.27 5.57
N LEU A 100 10.33 -12.71 4.42
CA LEU A 100 10.68 -11.34 4.07
C LEU A 100 9.89 -10.34 4.92
N ALA A 101 8.58 -10.55 5.11
CA ALA A 101 7.75 -9.67 5.93
C ALA A 101 8.24 -9.59 7.38
N ARG A 102 8.59 -10.73 8.00
CA ARG A 102 9.13 -10.81 9.36
C ARG A 102 10.48 -10.12 9.46
N TRP A 103 11.34 -10.29 8.45
CA TRP A 103 12.62 -9.58 8.42
C TRP A 103 12.43 -8.06 8.34
N MET A 104 11.55 -7.59 7.46
CA MET A 104 11.21 -6.16 7.33
C MET A 104 10.73 -5.60 8.68
N PHE A 105 9.79 -6.30 9.34
CA PHE A 105 9.27 -5.90 10.64
C PHE A 105 10.36 -5.87 11.72
N SER A 106 11.27 -6.85 11.76
CA SER A 106 12.38 -6.88 12.75
C SER A 106 13.26 -5.65 12.62
N VAL A 107 13.70 -5.33 11.39
CA VAL A 107 14.57 -4.16 11.14
C VAL A 107 13.84 -2.86 11.52
N MET A 108 12.57 -2.73 11.16
CA MET A 108 11.78 -1.56 11.55
C MET A 108 11.67 -1.45 13.08
N ARG A 109 11.37 -2.55 13.77
CA ARG A 109 11.23 -2.57 15.24
C ARG A 109 12.52 -2.20 15.95
N GLU A 110 13.66 -2.70 15.47
CA GLU A 110 14.98 -2.38 16.02
C GLU A 110 15.32 -0.89 15.87
N ALA A 111 14.80 -0.23 14.84
CA ALA A 111 15.09 1.18 14.56
C ALA A 111 14.37 2.18 15.48
N VAL A 112 13.32 1.75 16.19
CA VAL A 112 12.48 2.58 17.08
C VAL A 112 12.32 1.93 18.44
N GLU A 113 13.43 1.74 19.14
CA GLU A 113 13.47 1.12 20.46
C GLU A 113 12.59 1.87 21.47
N GLY A 114 11.79 1.14 22.25
CA GLY A 114 10.85 1.72 23.21
C GLY A 114 9.52 2.19 22.61
N TYR A 115 9.40 2.30 21.28
CA TYR A 115 8.14 2.59 20.61
C TYR A 115 7.45 1.32 20.11
N ARG A 116 6.13 1.23 20.31
CA ARG A 116 5.34 0.11 19.81
C ARG A 116 4.88 0.39 18.38
N LEU A 117 5.58 -0.19 17.41
CA LEU A 117 5.08 -0.29 16.03
C LEU A 117 3.77 -1.10 16.01
N ARG A 118 2.73 -0.54 15.41
CA ARG A 118 1.42 -1.17 15.24
C ARG A 118 1.13 -1.30 13.76
N GLY A 119 0.67 -2.46 13.32
CA GLY A 119 0.40 -2.68 11.91
C GLY A 119 0.05 -4.11 11.57
N ASN A 120 -0.14 -4.32 10.27
CA ASN A 120 -0.51 -5.61 9.69
C ASN A 120 0.52 -6.03 8.62
N ILE A 121 0.47 -7.30 8.24
CA ILE A 121 1.24 -7.88 7.15
C ILE A 121 0.27 -8.47 6.14
N GLU A 122 0.54 -8.24 4.85
CA GLU A 122 -0.18 -8.84 3.73
C GLU A 122 0.81 -9.55 2.80
N LEU A 123 0.42 -10.73 2.31
CA LEU A 123 1.26 -11.52 1.42
C LEU A 123 0.79 -11.36 -0.03
N THR A 124 1.59 -10.66 -0.84
CA THR A 124 1.33 -10.45 -2.27
C THR A 124 2.63 -10.43 -3.07
N VAL A 125 2.56 -10.50 -4.40
CA VAL A 125 3.74 -10.52 -5.28
C VAL A 125 4.65 -9.27 -5.22
N ARG A 126 4.23 -8.17 -4.59
CA ARG A 126 5.02 -6.93 -4.53
C ARG A 126 5.50 -6.63 -3.11
N THR A 127 6.65 -5.97 -3.01
CA THR A 127 7.16 -5.46 -1.73
C THR A 127 6.83 -3.97 -1.57
N SER A 128 6.10 -3.62 -0.51
CA SER A 128 5.77 -2.23 -0.19
C SER A 128 5.51 -2.03 1.30
N ILE A 129 5.55 -0.78 1.76
CA ILE A 129 5.05 -0.38 3.06
C ILE A 129 4.10 0.79 2.90
N ARG A 130 2.96 0.74 3.58
CA ARG A 130 2.06 1.88 3.76
C ARG A 130 2.04 2.30 5.22
N LEU A 131 2.11 3.60 5.48
CA LEU A 131 1.89 4.17 6.80
C LEU A 131 0.55 4.92 6.81
N ARG A 132 -0.39 4.39 7.58
CA ARG A 132 -1.70 4.98 7.81
C ARG A 132 -1.63 6.05 8.87
N ILE A 133 -1.72 7.31 8.46
CA ILE A 133 -1.66 8.43 9.38
C ILE A 133 -3.03 8.61 9.99
N THR A 134 -3.13 8.39 11.30
CA THR A 134 -4.38 8.65 12.01
C THR A 134 -4.53 10.17 12.15
N ARG A 135 -5.61 10.73 11.58
CA ARG A 135 -5.98 12.12 11.84
C ARG A 135 -6.58 12.20 13.24
N ASN A 136 -5.95 12.98 14.11
CA ASN A 136 -6.56 13.42 15.38
C ASN A 136 -7.66 14.44 15.11
#